data_AF-A0AAD3S6V1-F1
#
_entry.id   AF-A0AAD3S6V1-F1
#
_cell.length_a   1.000
_cell.length_b   1.000
_cell.length_c   1.000
_cell.angle_alpha   90.00
_cell.angle_beta   90.00
_cell.angle_gamma   90.00
#
_symmetry.space_group_name_H-M   'P 1'
#
loop_
_entity.id
_entity.type
_entity.pdbx_description
1 polymer ?
#
loop_
_entity_poly.entity_id
_entity_poly.type
_entity_poly.pdbx_seq_one_letter_code
_entity_poly.pdbx_strand_id
1 'polypeptide(L)'
;MQMPAMFTEPKSPLYDPNRDPAHQPPVIINLDYGGEDNTDITGREQVSANLSIMYREMMSNAKNARLFLGSPYRAGDDPDPGSGSIERVPHGPVHAWSGDRRQSNLEDMGNFYSAGWDPISYSHHANVDRLWSIWKTLGGNRRDHSDPDWLNTQFIFYDENANLVRVKVRDCLETKSLGYVYQKVDIPWAGSRSTPRRSKLKSLFSLTKSARAAEPSGQIVRFPKALTSVLRTEVNRPRKSRSKKEKEDEEEVLVIGVELERDVFVKFDVFINEEDDGSLF
;
A
#
# COMPACT_ATOMS: atom_id res chain seq x y z
N MET A 1 -4.22 -16.14 4.26
CA MET A 1 -3.71 -14.85 4.77
C MET A 1 -3.06 -14.98 6.15
N GLN A 2 -2.69 -16.19 6.57
CA GLN A 2 -1.85 -16.41 7.75
C GLN A 2 -0.38 -16.48 7.28
N MET A 3 0.55 -16.35 8.21
CA MET A 3 1.95 -16.70 7.95
C MET A 3 2.02 -18.15 7.45
N PRO A 4 2.70 -18.44 6.32
CA PRO A 4 2.76 -19.80 5.81
C PRO A 4 3.50 -20.73 6.77
N ALA A 5 2.94 -21.91 7.04
CA ALA A 5 3.44 -22.84 8.07
C ALA A 5 4.92 -23.26 7.91
N MET A 6 5.46 -23.24 6.68
CA MET A 6 6.87 -23.55 6.42
C MET A 6 7.85 -22.57 7.10
N PHE A 7 7.39 -21.35 7.41
CA PHE A 7 8.17 -20.34 8.12
C PHE A 7 8.06 -20.46 9.64
N THR A 8 7.05 -21.16 10.19
CA THR A 8 6.74 -21.10 11.63
C THR A 8 7.35 -22.22 12.46
N GLU A 9 7.90 -23.25 11.83
CA GLU A 9 8.54 -24.38 12.51
C GLU A 9 9.95 -23.99 13.00
N PRO A 10 10.24 -23.94 14.32
CA PRO A 10 11.54 -23.48 14.84
C PRO A 10 12.76 -24.25 14.33
N LYS A 11 12.57 -25.49 13.86
CA LYS A 11 13.64 -26.31 13.26
C LYS A 11 13.81 -26.10 11.76
N SER A 12 12.94 -25.32 11.13
CA SER A 12 13.00 -25.01 9.70
C SER A 12 14.16 -24.06 9.41
N PRO A 13 14.89 -24.23 8.30
CA PRO A 13 15.86 -23.22 7.84
C PRO A 13 15.18 -21.91 7.40
N LEU A 14 13.86 -21.89 7.30
CA LEU A 14 13.05 -20.72 6.97
C LEU A 14 12.54 -19.98 8.21
N TYR A 15 12.81 -20.51 9.40
CA TYR A 15 12.38 -19.91 10.64
C TYR A 15 13.23 -18.71 11.01
N ASP A 16 12.58 -17.72 11.62
CA ASP A 16 13.21 -16.56 12.21
C ASP A 16 12.59 -16.32 13.61
N PRO A 17 13.40 -16.25 14.68
CA PRO A 17 12.90 -15.94 16.03
C PRO A 17 12.47 -14.48 16.23
N ASN A 18 12.92 -13.55 15.38
CA ASN A 18 12.64 -12.12 15.43
C ASN A 18 11.39 -11.79 14.60
N ARG A 19 10.33 -12.56 14.82
CA ARG A 19 8.98 -12.25 14.33
C ARG A 19 8.07 -11.96 15.49
N ASP A 20 7.06 -11.14 15.24
CA ASP A 20 6.09 -10.79 16.27
C ASP A 20 5.39 -12.04 16.84
N PRO A 21 5.52 -12.32 18.16
CA PRO A 21 4.93 -13.49 18.78
C PRO A 21 3.40 -13.43 18.79
N ALA A 22 2.79 -12.24 18.76
CA ALA A 22 1.33 -12.06 18.72
C ALA A 22 0.74 -12.31 17.32
N HIS A 23 1.59 -12.38 16.29
CA HIS A 23 1.19 -12.52 14.89
C HIS A 23 1.45 -13.90 14.29
N GLN A 24 1.80 -14.88 15.13
CA GLN A 24 1.94 -16.26 14.70
C GLN A 24 0.57 -16.86 14.31
N PRO A 25 0.52 -17.89 13.42
CA PRO A 25 -0.72 -18.57 13.11
C PRO A 25 -1.47 -19.02 14.38
N PRO A 26 -2.81 -18.92 14.40
CA PRO A 26 -3.70 -18.73 13.26
C PRO A 26 -4.05 -17.27 12.91
N VAL A 27 -3.28 -16.28 13.39
CA VAL A 27 -3.60 -14.85 13.19
C VAL A 27 -3.56 -14.48 11.70
N ILE A 28 -4.56 -13.70 11.28
CA ILE A 28 -4.69 -13.19 9.91
C ILE A 28 -3.92 -11.88 9.82
N ILE A 29 -3.06 -11.75 8.81
CA ILE A 29 -2.30 -10.51 8.58
C ILE A 29 -3.22 -9.30 8.47
N ASN A 30 -2.81 -8.15 9.02
CA ASN A 30 -3.50 -6.89 8.81
C ASN A 30 -2.78 -6.08 7.71
N LEU A 31 -3.36 -6.00 6.51
CA LEU A 31 -2.75 -5.25 5.39
C LEU A 31 -2.81 -3.73 5.56
N ASP A 32 -3.47 -3.23 6.61
CA ASP A 32 -3.52 -1.81 6.99
C ASP A 32 -3.01 -1.63 8.43
N TYR A 33 -2.09 -2.49 8.87
CA TYR A 33 -1.48 -2.42 10.19
C TYR A 33 -0.87 -1.05 10.46
N GLY A 34 -1.22 -0.50 11.63
CA GLY A 34 -0.81 0.83 12.08
C GLY A 34 0.08 0.82 13.33
N GLY A 35 0.64 -0.33 13.71
CA GLY A 35 1.46 -0.49 14.93
C GLY A 35 0.68 -1.01 16.15
N GLU A 36 -0.64 -1.13 16.03
CA GLU A 36 -1.50 -1.67 17.10
C GLU A 36 -2.38 -2.81 16.56
N ASP A 37 -2.58 -3.82 17.40
CA ASP A 37 -3.40 -4.99 17.07
C ASP A 37 -4.87 -4.65 17.28
N ASN A 38 -5.69 -4.85 16.25
CA ASN A 38 -7.14 -4.70 16.40
C ASN A 38 -7.76 -6.01 16.89
N THR A 39 -8.10 -6.08 18.17
CA THR A 39 -8.73 -7.27 18.79
C THR A 39 -10.24 -7.34 18.57
N ASP A 40 -10.86 -6.30 18.01
CA ASP A 40 -12.32 -6.15 17.94
C ASP A 40 -12.92 -6.72 16.64
N ILE A 41 -12.07 -7.17 15.70
CA ILE A 41 -12.51 -7.73 14.43
C ILE A 41 -12.23 -9.24 14.35
N THR A 42 -13.19 -9.97 13.80
CA THR A 42 -13.03 -11.40 13.55
C THR A 42 -12.07 -11.65 12.37
N GLY A 43 -11.48 -12.85 12.30
CA GLY A 43 -10.62 -13.23 11.17
C GLY A 43 -11.33 -13.12 9.80
N ARG A 44 -12.65 -13.30 9.75
CA ARG A 44 -13.44 -13.11 8.51
C ARG A 44 -13.55 -11.63 8.13
N GLU A 45 -13.75 -10.75 9.10
CA GLU A 45 -13.78 -9.31 8.89
C GLU A 45 -12.41 -8.78 8.46
N GLN A 46 -11.32 -9.26 9.08
CA GLN A 46 -9.96 -8.93 8.65
C GLN A 46 -9.69 -9.36 7.20
N VAL A 47 -10.13 -10.56 6.79
CA VAL A 47 -10.01 -10.99 5.38
C VAL A 47 -10.79 -10.04 4.46
N SER A 48 -12.02 -9.67 4.81
CA SER A 48 -12.83 -8.73 4.02
C SER A 48 -12.16 -7.35 3.89
N ALA A 49 -11.58 -6.84 4.99
CA ALA A 49 -10.82 -5.60 5.02
C ALA A 49 -9.58 -5.70 4.10
N ASN A 50 -8.79 -6.77 4.23
CA ASN A 50 -7.61 -7.01 3.40
C ASN A 50 -7.94 -7.07 1.91
N LEU A 51 -9.02 -7.74 1.52
CA LEU A 51 -9.45 -7.79 0.12
C LEU A 51 -9.85 -6.40 -0.40
N SER A 52 -10.50 -5.59 0.44
CA SER A 52 -10.86 -4.21 0.11
C SER A 52 -9.63 -3.32 -0.04
N ILE A 53 -8.63 -3.47 0.83
CA ILE A 53 -7.33 -2.80 0.74
C ILE A 53 -6.64 -3.18 -0.57
N MET A 54 -6.53 -4.47 -0.88
CA MET A 54 -5.95 -4.92 -2.14
C MET A 54 -6.66 -4.35 -3.36
N TYR A 55 -8.00 -4.32 -3.37
CA TYR A 55 -8.75 -3.66 -4.44
C TYR A 55 -8.38 -2.17 -4.54
N ARG A 56 -8.37 -1.45 -3.40
CA ARG A 56 -8.04 -0.02 -3.36
C ARG A 56 -6.66 0.24 -3.95
N GLU A 57 -5.64 -0.51 -3.52
CA GLU A 57 -4.25 -0.25 -3.90
C GLU A 57 -3.88 -0.75 -5.30
N MET A 58 -4.52 -1.82 -5.80
CA MET A 58 -4.29 -2.34 -7.16
C MET A 58 -5.17 -1.69 -8.23
N MET A 59 -6.35 -1.17 -7.86
CA MET A 59 -7.32 -0.61 -8.81
C MET A 59 -7.45 0.91 -8.69
N SER A 60 -7.86 1.40 -7.52
CA SER A 60 -8.25 2.81 -7.33
C SER A 60 -7.03 3.73 -7.24
N ASN A 61 -6.01 3.32 -6.49
CA ASN A 61 -4.79 4.08 -6.25
C ASN A 61 -3.66 3.74 -7.23
N ALA A 62 -3.91 2.90 -8.23
CA ALA A 62 -2.89 2.42 -9.18
C ALA A 62 -3.39 2.47 -10.63
N LYS A 63 -3.93 3.61 -11.04
CA LYS A 63 -4.53 3.75 -12.38
C LYS A 63 -3.53 3.98 -13.51
N ASN A 64 -2.32 4.39 -13.18
CA ASN A 64 -1.24 4.64 -14.12
C ASN A 64 0.13 4.34 -13.48
N ALA A 65 1.20 4.37 -14.28
CA ALA A 65 2.57 4.08 -13.85
C ALA A 65 2.99 4.90 -12.62
N ARG A 66 2.79 6.23 -12.64
CA ARG A 66 3.20 7.14 -11.56
C ARG A 66 2.55 6.79 -10.22
N LEU A 67 1.29 6.36 -10.24
CA LEU A 67 0.55 6.00 -9.04
C LEU A 67 0.92 4.61 -8.50
N PHE A 68 1.33 3.68 -9.37
CA PHE A 68 1.67 2.31 -8.99
C PHE A 68 3.16 2.13 -8.66
N LEU A 69 4.05 2.65 -9.50
CA LEU A 69 5.51 2.51 -9.43
C LEU A 69 6.20 3.63 -8.64
N GLY A 70 5.48 4.73 -8.35
CA GLY A 70 6.00 5.86 -7.59
C GLY A 70 6.58 6.99 -8.45
N SER A 71 7.15 7.97 -7.76
CA SER A 71 7.73 9.17 -8.36
C SER A 71 9.12 8.90 -8.96
N PRO A 72 9.51 9.65 -10.02
CA PRO A 72 10.87 9.62 -10.52
C PRO A 72 11.88 9.95 -9.43
N TYR A 73 12.98 9.19 -9.42
CA TYR A 73 14.16 9.45 -8.61
C TYR A 73 15.39 9.42 -9.54
N ARG A 74 16.13 10.52 -9.60
CA ARG A 74 17.26 10.70 -10.51
C ARG A 74 18.53 11.04 -9.74
N ALA A 75 19.68 10.91 -10.42
CA ALA A 75 20.95 11.33 -9.87
C ALA A 75 20.91 12.83 -9.54
N GLY A 76 21.14 13.17 -8.27
CA GLY A 76 21.10 14.55 -7.77
C GLY A 76 19.77 14.95 -7.14
N ASP A 77 18.74 14.09 -7.17
CA ASP A 77 17.50 14.33 -6.45
C ASP A 77 17.68 14.07 -4.94
N ASP A 78 16.88 14.76 -4.13
CA ASP A 78 16.73 14.43 -2.71
C ASP A 78 16.00 13.08 -2.54
N PRO A 79 16.29 12.32 -1.48
CA PRO A 79 15.63 11.05 -1.22
C PRO A 79 14.11 11.20 -1.01
N ASP A 80 13.39 10.08 -1.13
CA ASP A 80 11.94 9.97 -0.90
C ASP A 80 11.04 10.82 -1.83
N PRO A 81 11.18 10.71 -3.16
CA PRO A 81 10.38 11.52 -4.09
C PRO A 81 8.89 11.15 -4.12
N GLY A 82 8.51 10.06 -3.45
CA GLY A 82 7.13 9.61 -3.28
C GLY A 82 6.93 8.18 -3.77
N SER A 83 6.45 7.32 -2.86
CA SER A 83 6.23 5.90 -3.10
C SER A 83 5.01 5.60 -3.96
N GLY A 84 5.05 4.44 -4.62
CA GLY A 84 3.90 3.86 -5.31
C GLY A 84 2.81 3.38 -4.35
N SER A 85 1.65 2.99 -4.89
CA SER A 85 0.54 2.49 -4.08
C SER A 85 0.94 1.25 -3.27
N ILE A 86 1.52 0.24 -3.94
CA ILE A 86 1.86 -1.06 -3.33
C ILE A 86 3.00 -0.95 -2.31
N GLU A 87 4.01 -0.12 -2.60
CA GLU A 87 5.13 0.14 -1.69
C GLU A 87 4.65 0.72 -0.35
N ARG A 88 3.65 1.61 -0.40
CA ARG A 88 3.02 2.16 0.81
C ARG A 88 2.10 1.14 1.49
N VAL A 89 1.13 0.60 0.76
CA VAL A 89 0.17 -0.40 1.25
C VAL A 89 -0.09 -1.43 0.14
N PRO A 90 0.08 -2.74 0.38
CA PRO A 90 0.26 -3.39 1.68
C PRO A 90 1.72 -3.60 2.12
N HIS A 91 2.72 -3.25 1.31
CA HIS A 91 4.13 -3.60 1.59
C HIS A 91 4.60 -3.12 2.97
N GLY A 92 4.51 -1.81 3.26
CA GLY A 92 4.90 -1.25 4.56
C GLY A 92 4.21 -1.92 5.75
N PRO A 93 2.86 -2.05 5.76
CA PRO A 93 2.14 -2.77 6.80
C PRO A 93 2.58 -4.22 7.01
N VAL A 94 2.92 -4.96 5.95
CA VAL A 94 3.37 -6.36 6.09
C VAL A 94 4.73 -6.43 6.78
N HIS A 95 5.65 -5.51 6.47
CA HIS A 95 6.93 -5.37 7.17
C HIS A 95 6.72 -5.11 8.66
N ALA A 96 5.96 -4.05 9.00
CA ALA A 96 5.69 -3.66 10.37
C ALA A 96 4.92 -4.74 11.17
N TRP A 97 3.97 -5.43 10.53
CA TRP A 97 3.23 -6.52 11.16
C TRP A 97 4.09 -7.77 11.41
N SER A 98 5.10 -8.03 10.57
CA SER A 98 5.91 -9.24 10.70
C SER A 98 7.07 -9.07 11.70
N GLY A 99 7.65 -7.87 11.78
CA GLY A 99 8.79 -7.55 12.66
C GLY A 99 8.46 -7.70 14.15
N ASP A 100 9.44 -8.12 14.94
CA ASP A 100 9.22 -8.36 16.37
C ASP A 100 9.19 -7.06 17.16
N ARG A 101 8.00 -6.72 17.68
CA ARG A 101 7.76 -5.54 18.55
C ARG A 101 8.62 -5.49 19.82
N ARG A 102 9.28 -6.58 20.19
CA ARG A 102 10.19 -6.66 21.35
C ARG A 102 11.61 -6.18 21.02
N GLN A 103 11.96 -6.07 19.73
CA GLN A 103 13.26 -5.57 19.27
C GLN A 103 13.25 -4.04 19.22
N SER A 104 14.43 -3.42 19.34
CA SER A 104 14.57 -1.96 19.44
C SER A 104 14.07 -1.21 18.21
N ASN A 105 14.17 -1.82 17.02
CA ASN A 105 13.87 -1.22 15.73
C ASN A 105 12.89 -2.06 14.91
N LEU A 106 12.12 -2.96 15.55
CA LEU A 106 11.19 -3.91 14.92
C LEU A 106 11.88 -4.96 14.03
N GLU A 107 13.13 -5.32 14.36
CA GLU A 107 13.85 -6.38 13.66
C GLU A 107 13.07 -7.71 13.67
N ASP A 108 13.17 -8.56 12.64
CA ASP A 108 13.94 -8.34 11.42
C ASP A 108 13.12 -7.65 10.32
N MET A 109 11.90 -8.14 10.05
CA MET A 109 11.04 -7.65 8.97
C MET A 109 10.60 -6.19 9.10
N GLY A 110 10.53 -5.61 10.31
CA GLY A 110 10.01 -4.27 10.53
C GLY A 110 10.97 -3.14 10.17
N ASN A 111 12.22 -3.45 9.81
CA ASN A 111 13.22 -2.47 9.40
C ASN A 111 13.98 -2.87 8.15
N PHE A 112 14.24 -1.93 7.24
CA PHE A 112 14.89 -2.23 5.96
C PHE A 112 16.31 -2.76 6.08
N TYR A 113 17.09 -2.38 7.11
CA TYR A 113 18.45 -2.89 7.25
C TYR A 113 18.50 -4.38 7.66
N SER A 114 17.46 -4.87 8.36
CA SER A 114 17.39 -6.22 8.91
C SER A 114 16.42 -7.13 8.16
N ALA A 115 15.47 -6.58 7.39
CA ALA A 115 14.41 -7.36 6.76
C ALA A 115 14.93 -8.48 5.86
N GLY A 116 16.11 -8.33 5.25
CA GLY A 116 16.74 -9.37 4.43
C GLY A 116 17.27 -10.58 5.21
N TRP A 117 17.37 -10.50 6.54
CA TRP A 117 17.79 -11.60 7.42
C TRP A 117 16.69 -12.63 7.63
N ASP A 118 15.42 -12.21 7.61
CA ASP A 118 14.27 -13.11 7.66
C ASP A 118 13.99 -13.75 6.29
N PRO A 119 14.04 -15.09 6.15
CA PRO A 119 13.71 -15.78 4.90
C PRO A 119 12.33 -15.45 4.33
N ILE A 120 11.35 -15.04 5.15
CA ILE A 120 10.01 -14.69 4.68
C ILE A 120 10.00 -13.41 3.84
N SER A 121 11.00 -12.55 3.99
CA SER A 121 11.16 -11.30 3.23
C SER A 121 11.16 -11.54 1.72
N TYR A 122 11.90 -12.56 1.28
CA TYR A 122 11.96 -12.93 -0.14
C TYR A 122 10.61 -13.45 -0.65
N SER A 123 9.84 -14.17 0.19
CA SER A 123 8.49 -14.63 -0.15
C SER A 123 7.48 -13.47 -0.21
N HIS A 124 7.61 -12.50 0.71
CA HIS A 124 6.85 -11.27 0.67
C HIS A 124 7.11 -10.48 -0.63
N HIS A 125 8.38 -10.22 -0.95
CA HIS A 125 8.76 -9.51 -2.16
C HIS A 125 8.45 -10.27 -3.45
N ALA A 126 8.45 -11.61 -3.44
CA ALA A 126 7.94 -12.39 -4.57
C ALA A 126 6.45 -12.12 -4.83
N ASN A 127 5.62 -11.96 -3.79
CA ASN A 127 4.23 -11.57 -4.01
C ASN A 127 4.10 -10.09 -4.43
N VAL A 128 4.98 -9.19 -3.98
CA VAL A 128 5.02 -7.79 -4.48
C VAL A 128 5.38 -7.74 -5.97
N ASP A 129 6.38 -8.51 -6.41
CA ASP A 129 6.73 -8.66 -7.83
C ASP A 129 5.59 -9.29 -8.65
N ARG A 130 4.90 -10.30 -8.08
CA ARG A 130 3.67 -10.85 -8.67
C ARG A 130 2.59 -9.80 -8.87
N LEU A 131 2.44 -8.86 -7.93
CA LEU A 131 1.45 -7.77 -8.07
C LEU A 131 1.78 -6.85 -9.24
N TRP A 132 3.05 -6.57 -9.53
CA TRP A 132 3.42 -5.83 -10.74
C TRP A 132 2.96 -6.54 -12.02
N SER A 133 3.22 -7.85 -12.12
CA SER A 133 2.73 -8.67 -13.22
C SER A 133 1.20 -8.63 -13.36
N ILE A 134 0.47 -8.74 -12.24
CA ILE A 134 -1.01 -8.70 -12.24
C ILE A 134 -1.50 -7.32 -12.67
N TRP A 135 -0.93 -6.24 -12.12
CA TRP A 135 -1.35 -4.88 -12.37
C TRP A 135 -1.39 -4.54 -13.87
N LYS A 136 -0.38 -4.98 -14.63
CA LYS A 136 -0.32 -4.82 -16.09
C LYS A 136 -1.47 -5.50 -16.84
N THR A 137 -2.07 -6.54 -16.26
CA THR A 137 -3.21 -7.26 -16.87
C THR A 137 -4.58 -6.63 -16.59
N LEU A 138 -4.66 -5.66 -15.66
CA LEU A 138 -5.94 -5.06 -15.25
C LEU A 138 -6.47 -3.99 -16.25
N GLY A 139 -5.75 -3.77 -17.36
CA GLY A 139 -6.14 -2.86 -18.43
C GLY A 139 -6.07 -1.37 -18.07
N GLY A 140 -6.59 -0.53 -18.97
CA GLY A 140 -6.50 0.94 -18.86
C GLY A 140 -5.08 1.45 -19.09
N ASN A 141 -4.69 2.50 -18.34
CA ASN A 141 -3.37 3.15 -18.44
C ASN A 141 -2.29 2.47 -17.57
N ARG A 142 -2.49 1.20 -17.21
CA ARG A 142 -1.58 0.40 -16.38
C ARG A 142 -0.47 -0.21 -17.21
N ARG A 143 0.55 0.60 -17.47
CA ARG A 143 1.73 0.25 -18.29
C ARG A 143 2.98 0.75 -17.60
N ASP A 144 4.10 0.10 -17.84
CA ASP A 144 5.40 0.50 -17.28
C ASP A 144 5.78 1.93 -17.72
N HIS A 145 6.69 2.54 -16.96
CA HIS A 145 7.26 3.82 -17.36
C HIS A 145 8.00 3.68 -18.70
N SER A 146 7.77 4.62 -19.61
CA SER A 146 8.51 4.75 -20.87
C SER A 146 9.66 5.75 -20.79
N ASP A 147 9.87 6.36 -19.62
CA ASP A 147 10.91 7.34 -19.37
C ASP A 147 12.30 6.70 -19.55
N PRO A 148 13.15 7.22 -20.47
CA PRO A 148 14.50 6.73 -20.67
C PRO A 148 15.36 6.76 -19.41
N ASP A 149 15.14 7.70 -18.49
CA ASP A 149 15.90 7.77 -17.24
C ASP A 149 15.60 6.55 -16.39
N TRP A 150 14.31 6.21 -16.24
CA TRP A 150 13.88 5.02 -15.50
C TRP A 150 14.37 3.73 -16.18
N LEU A 151 14.21 3.61 -17.50
CA LEU A 151 14.60 2.42 -18.26
C LEU A 151 16.11 2.17 -18.24
N ASN A 152 16.92 3.23 -18.17
CA ASN A 152 18.37 3.14 -18.20
C ASN A 152 19.03 3.11 -16.82
N THR A 153 18.27 3.29 -15.74
CA THR A 153 18.73 3.08 -14.35
C THR A 153 19.40 1.73 -14.21
N GLN A 154 20.53 1.71 -13.49
CA GLN A 154 21.36 0.54 -13.32
C GLN A 154 21.55 0.17 -11.86
N PHE A 155 21.57 -1.14 -11.62
CA PHE A 155 21.91 -1.73 -10.33
C PHE A 155 23.05 -2.74 -10.53
N ILE A 156 23.77 -3.05 -9.46
CA ILE A 156 24.84 -4.04 -9.46
C ILE A 156 24.49 -5.12 -8.44
N PHE A 157 24.49 -6.38 -8.88
CA PHE A 157 24.26 -7.55 -8.04
C PHE A 157 25.39 -8.56 -8.24
N TYR A 158 25.60 -9.42 -7.26
CA TYR A 158 26.34 -10.66 -7.46
C TYR A 158 25.42 -11.71 -8.08
N ASP A 159 25.91 -12.42 -9.10
CA ASP A 159 25.23 -13.60 -9.66
C ASP A 159 25.53 -14.86 -8.82
N GLU A 160 24.97 -16.01 -9.24
CA GLU A 160 25.18 -17.30 -8.58
C GLU A 160 26.63 -17.82 -8.65
N ASN A 161 27.46 -17.23 -9.52
CA ASN A 161 28.87 -17.55 -9.68
C ASN A 161 29.78 -16.51 -8.99
N ALA A 162 29.20 -15.62 -8.18
CA ALA A 162 29.88 -14.53 -7.50
C ALA A 162 30.54 -13.49 -8.44
N ASN A 163 30.04 -13.33 -9.66
CA ASN A 163 30.43 -12.25 -10.54
C ASN A 163 29.59 -10.99 -10.29
N LEU A 164 30.21 -9.81 -10.38
CA LEU A 164 29.50 -8.54 -10.36
C LEU A 164 28.82 -8.29 -11.70
N VAL A 165 27.49 -8.25 -11.70
CA VAL A 165 26.66 -8.05 -12.89
C VAL A 165 25.91 -6.72 -12.77
N ARG A 166 26.00 -5.93 -13.83
CA ARG A 166 25.25 -4.68 -13.98
C ARG A 166 23.96 -4.96 -14.75
N VAL A 167 22.82 -4.68 -14.13
CA VAL A 167 21.49 -4.87 -14.72
C VAL A 167 20.82 -3.52 -14.95
N LYS A 168 19.90 -3.44 -15.93
CA LYS A 168 19.07 -2.26 -16.18
C LYS A 168 17.60 -2.57 -15.94
N VAL A 169 16.84 -1.57 -15.51
CA VAL A 169 15.38 -1.69 -15.30
C VAL A 169 14.65 -2.20 -16.55
N ARG A 170 15.01 -1.70 -17.73
CA ARG A 170 14.37 -2.13 -18.99
C ARG A 170 14.49 -3.63 -19.28
N ASP A 171 15.48 -4.31 -18.69
CA ASP A 171 15.74 -5.72 -18.93
C ASP A 171 14.92 -6.63 -18.00
N CYS A 172 14.23 -6.07 -16.99
CA CYS A 172 13.39 -6.82 -16.05
C CYS A 172 11.88 -6.57 -16.20
N LEU A 173 11.43 -5.85 -17.24
CA LEU A 173 10.00 -5.54 -17.42
C LEU A 173 9.14 -6.79 -17.61
N GLU A 174 9.68 -7.84 -18.23
CA GLU A 174 8.95 -9.07 -18.50
C GLU A 174 9.61 -10.26 -17.81
N THR A 175 8.94 -10.81 -16.79
CA THR A 175 9.42 -11.93 -15.97
C THR A 175 9.78 -13.17 -16.80
N LYS A 176 9.07 -13.39 -17.91
CA LYS A 176 9.38 -14.47 -18.87
C LYS A 176 10.77 -14.35 -19.49
N SER A 177 11.23 -13.12 -19.75
CA SER A 177 12.59 -12.88 -20.27
C SER A 177 13.66 -13.20 -19.23
N LEU A 178 13.30 -13.15 -17.95
CA LEU A 178 14.12 -13.57 -16.81
C LEU A 178 13.96 -15.06 -16.48
N GLY A 179 13.17 -15.82 -17.26
CA GLY A 179 13.03 -17.26 -17.11
C GLY A 179 12.03 -17.72 -16.05
N TYR A 180 11.16 -16.85 -15.52
CA TYR A 180 10.17 -17.25 -14.51
C TYR A 180 8.77 -16.66 -14.76
N VAL A 181 7.76 -17.31 -14.18
CA VAL A 181 6.38 -16.83 -14.08
C VAL A 181 5.75 -17.31 -12.78
N TYR A 182 4.72 -16.61 -12.31
CA TYR A 182 3.95 -17.05 -11.16
C TYR A 182 2.88 -18.08 -11.54
N GLN A 183 2.67 -19.06 -10.65
CA GLN A 183 1.51 -19.94 -10.72
C GLN A 183 0.22 -19.11 -10.72
N LYS A 184 -0.70 -19.47 -11.62
CA LYS A 184 -2.04 -18.87 -11.64
C LYS A 184 -2.84 -19.39 -10.45
N VAL A 185 -3.27 -18.46 -9.61
CA VAL A 185 -4.14 -18.68 -8.45
C VAL A 185 -5.21 -17.61 -8.44
N ASP A 186 -6.30 -17.86 -7.72
CA ASP A 186 -7.42 -16.95 -7.63
C ASP A 186 -6.99 -15.56 -7.14
N ILE A 187 -7.68 -14.53 -7.66
CA ILE A 187 -7.47 -13.12 -7.30
C ILE A 187 -8.77 -12.62 -6.63
N PRO A 188 -9.03 -13.02 -5.37
CA PRO A 188 -10.32 -12.78 -4.73
C PRO A 188 -10.64 -11.30 -4.49
N TRP A 189 -9.62 -10.44 -4.46
CA TRP A 189 -9.80 -9.00 -4.25
C TRP A 189 -10.30 -8.26 -5.48
N ALA A 190 -10.29 -8.86 -6.68
CA ALA A 190 -10.68 -8.16 -7.92
C ALA A 190 -12.14 -7.66 -7.90
N GLY A 191 -13.01 -8.31 -7.12
CA GLY A 191 -14.41 -7.93 -6.92
C GLY A 191 -14.69 -7.16 -5.62
N SER A 192 -13.67 -6.87 -4.81
CA SER A 192 -13.83 -6.39 -3.43
C SER A 192 -13.86 -4.87 -3.29
N ARG A 193 -14.51 -4.17 -4.23
CA ARG A 193 -14.65 -2.72 -4.16
C ARG A 193 -15.47 -2.32 -2.93
N SER A 194 -14.92 -1.46 -2.08
CA SER A 194 -15.64 -0.94 -0.92
C SER A 194 -16.92 -0.22 -1.33
N THR A 195 -17.97 -0.40 -0.55
CA THR A 195 -19.24 0.30 -0.75
C THR A 195 -19.18 1.70 -0.11
N PRO A 196 -19.55 2.78 -0.84
CA PRO A 196 -19.56 4.11 -0.25
C PRO A 196 -20.55 4.20 0.92
N ARG A 197 -20.14 4.70 2.09
CA ARG A 197 -21.05 4.88 3.25
C ARG A 197 -22.30 5.69 2.89
N ARG A 198 -22.17 6.69 2.02
CA ARG A 198 -23.28 7.53 1.51
C ARG A 198 -24.42 6.76 0.82
N SER A 199 -24.18 5.57 0.26
CA SER A 199 -25.25 4.81 -0.39
C SER A 199 -26.21 4.17 0.61
N LYS A 200 -25.76 3.88 1.85
CA LYS A 200 -26.63 3.39 2.92
C LYS A 200 -27.48 4.52 3.53
N LEU A 201 -26.92 5.72 3.70
CA LEU A 201 -27.66 6.88 4.20
C LEU A 201 -28.72 7.37 3.21
N LYS A 202 -28.47 7.41 1.89
CA LYS A 202 -29.52 7.86 0.94
C LYS A 202 -30.83 7.07 1.00
N SER A 203 -30.78 5.79 1.38
CA SER A 203 -31.98 4.96 1.60
C SER A 203 -32.79 5.41 2.83
N LEU A 204 -32.13 5.93 3.87
CA LEU A 204 -32.77 6.42 5.09
C LEU A 204 -33.16 7.91 4.99
N PHE A 205 -32.35 8.71 4.29
CA PHE A 205 -32.57 10.15 4.10
C PHE A 205 -33.59 10.49 3.01
N SER A 206 -34.08 9.51 2.24
CA SER A 206 -35.25 9.69 1.38
C SER A 206 -36.56 9.84 2.18
N LEU A 207 -36.56 9.49 3.47
CA LEU A 207 -37.74 9.54 4.35
C LEU A 207 -37.77 10.75 5.30
N THR A 208 -36.65 11.46 5.47
CA THR A 208 -36.57 12.63 6.33
C THR A 208 -35.97 13.81 5.56
N LYS A 209 -36.80 14.82 5.33
CA LYS A 209 -36.53 16.02 4.52
C LYS A 209 -35.59 17.03 5.22
N SER A 210 -34.52 16.53 5.84
CA SER A 210 -33.52 17.33 6.55
C SER A 210 -32.15 16.68 6.42
N ALA A 211 -31.61 16.68 5.20
CA ALA A 211 -30.18 16.55 5.04
C ALA A 211 -29.55 17.85 5.59
N ARG A 212 -29.18 17.84 6.87
CA ARG A 212 -28.04 18.66 7.29
C ARG A 212 -26.86 18.10 6.49
N ALA A 213 -26.57 18.71 5.34
CA ALA A 213 -25.21 18.74 4.86
C ALA A 213 -24.38 19.14 6.08
N ALA A 214 -23.39 18.32 6.46
CA ALA A 214 -22.43 18.73 7.47
C ALA A 214 -22.02 20.16 7.13
N GLU A 215 -22.27 21.11 8.02
CA GLU A 215 -21.87 22.49 7.79
C GLU A 215 -20.38 22.46 7.47
N PRO A 216 -19.93 23.12 6.37
CA PRO A 216 -18.51 23.24 6.12
C PRO A 216 -17.92 23.88 7.37
N SER A 217 -17.05 23.18 8.10
CA SER A 217 -16.45 23.74 9.31
C SER A 217 -15.60 24.98 9.01
N GLY A 218 -15.48 25.40 7.74
CA GLY A 218 -14.79 26.59 7.28
C GLY A 218 -13.29 26.57 7.60
N GLN A 219 -12.80 25.47 8.18
CA GLN A 219 -11.42 25.34 8.61
C GLN A 219 -10.58 25.02 7.39
N ILE A 220 -10.11 26.08 6.74
CA ILE A 220 -8.95 26.02 5.88
C ILE A 220 -7.74 25.94 6.81
N VAL A 221 -7.06 24.81 6.79
CA VAL A 221 -5.84 24.62 7.56
C VAL A 221 -4.68 25.34 6.85
N ARG A 222 -3.89 26.11 7.59
CA ARG A 222 -2.63 26.66 7.08
C ARG A 222 -1.52 25.62 7.25
N PHE A 223 -0.84 25.30 6.14
CA PHE A 223 0.30 24.39 6.10
C PHE A 223 1.64 25.15 6.13
N PRO A 224 2.75 24.51 6.58
CA PRO A 224 2.82 23.16 7.16
C PRO A 224 2.17 23.08 8.54
N LYS A 225 1.65 21.90 8.91
CA LYS A 225 1.02 21.66 10.22
C LYS A 225 1.34 20.26 10.71
N ALA A 226 1.82 20.16 11.95
CA ALA A 226 2.04 18.87 12.61
C ALA A 226 0.71 18.12 12.79
N LEU A 227 0.70 16.83 12.44
CA LEU A 227 -0.47 15.97 12.57
C LEU A 227 -0.49 15.29 13.94
N THR A 228 -0.78 16.06 14.98
CA THR A 228 -0.88 15.56 16.37
C THR A 228 -2.30 15.09 16.75
N SER A 229 -3.29 15.39 15.90
CA SER A 229 -4.70 15.01 16.07
C SER A 229 -5.40 15.02 14.71
N VAL A 230 -6.65 14.55 14.67
CA VAL A 230 -7.46 14.52 13.44
C VAL A 230 -7.53 15.92 12.81
N LEU A 231 -7.06 16.02 11.57
CA LEU A 231 -7.06 17.25 10.79
C LEU A 231 -8.14 17.18 9.71
N ARG A 232 -8.99 18.21 9.65
CA ARG A 232 -9.99 18.38 8.60
C ARG A 232 -9.69 19.68 7.85
N THR A 233 -9.64 19.60 6.52
CA THR A 233 -9.47 20.77 5.67
C THR A 233 -10.23 20.59 4.38
N GLU A 234 -10.76 21.69 3.85
CA GLU A 234 -11.31 21.72 2.50
C GLU A 234 -10.19 21.81 1.47
N VAL A 235 -10.31 21.07 0.38
CA VAL A 235 -9.38 21.10 -0.75
C VAL A 235 -10.16 21.40 -2.02
N ASN A 236 -9.78 22.49 -2.69
CA ASN A 236 -10.43 22.90 -3.93
C ASN A 236 -10.12 21.92 -5.05
N ARG A 237 -11.17 21.39 -5.67
CA ARG A 237 -11.04 20.55 -6.87
C ARG A 237 -10.78 21.43 -8.10
N PRO A 238 -9.77 21.11 -8.93
CA PRO A 238 -9.41 21.94 -10.09
C PRO A 238 -10.50 21.95 -11.17
N ARG A 239 -11.23 20.84 -11.33
CA ARG A 239 -12.34 20.73 -12.30
C ARG A 239 -13.54 20.00 -11.69
N LYS A 240 -14.73 20.53 -11.95
CA LYS A 240 -16.02 19.93 -11.54
C LYS A 240 -16.71 19.32 -12.77
N SER A 241 -17.58 18.33 -12.54
CA SER A 241 -18.43 17.73 -13.57
C SER A 241 -17.70 17.14 -14.80
N ARG A 242 -16.49 16.59 -14.61
CA ARG A 242 -15.74 15.90 -15.67
C ARG A 242 -16.53 14.73 -16.25
N SER A 243 -16.54 14.63 -17.57
CA SER A 243 -17.06 13.52 -18.36
C SER A 243 -16.31 12.21 -18.08
N LYS A 244 -16.85 11.08 -18.56
CA LYS A 244 -16.18 9.78 -18.43
C LYS A 244 -14.83 9.76 -19.15
N LYS A 245 -14.79 10.30 -20.38
CA LYS A 245 -13.57 10.38 -21.18
C LYS A 245 -12.48 11.19 -20.49
N GLU A 246 -12.81 12.38 -19.96
CA GLU A 246 -11.83 13.21 -19.23
C GLU A 246 -11.28 12.53 -17.98
N LYS A 247 -12.06 11.66 -17.32
CA LYS A 247 -11.62 10.89 -16.14
C LYS A 247 -10.76 9.68 -16.52
N GLU A 248 -10.93 9.15 -17.71
CA GLU A 248 -10.11 8.05 -18.23
C GLU A 248 -8.78 8.57 -18.77
N ASP A 249 -8.79 9.75 -19.40
CA ASP A 249 -7.62 10.40 -19.96
C ASP A 249 -6.74 11.05 -18.86
N GLU A 250 -7.34 11.68 -17.84
CA GLU A 250 -6.64 12.33 -16.73
C GLU A 250 -7.17 11.88 -15.36
N GLU A 251 -6.31 11.34 -14.51
CA GLU A 251 -6.68 11.03 -13.12
C GLU A 251 -6.64 12.30 -12.26
N GLU A 252 -7.63 12.48 -11.38
CA GLU A 252 -7.61 13.55 -10.37
C GLU A 252 -7.05 12.97 -9.07
N VAL A 253 -5.89 13.46 -8.68
CA VAL A 253 -5.09 12.91 -7.59
C VAL A 253 -5.02 13.92 -6.45
N LEU A 254 -5.26 13.46 -5.23
CA LEU A 254 -4.95 14.22 -4.02
C LEU A 254 -3.47 14.02 -3.69
N VAL A 255 -2.72 15.11 -3.57
CA VAL A 255 -1.29 15.10 -3.24
C VAL A 255 -1.10 15.69 -1.85
N ILE A 256 -0.35 14.99 -1.00
CA ILE A 256 -0.06 15.39 0.38
C ILE A 256 1.47 15.38 0.54
N GLY A 257 2.05 16.55 0.85
CA GLY A 257 3.46 16.65 1.24
C GLY A 257 3.61 16.28 2.72
N VAL A 258 4.56 15.40 3.03
CA VAL A 258 4.79 14.89 4.38
C VAL A 258 6.27 15.03 4.70
N GLU A 259 6.56 15.47 5.91
CA GLU A 259 7.90 15.47 6.52
C GLU A 259 7.85 14.55 7.73
N LEU A 260 8.79 13.60 7.82
CA LEU A 260 8.78 12.55 8.84
C LEU A 260 10.21 12.20 9.28
N GLU A 261 10.34 11.74 10.52
CA GLU A 261 11.58 11.13 11.02
C GLU A 261 11.71 9.71 10.44
N ARG A 262 12.93 9.33 10.01
CA ARG A 262 13.17 8.11 9.22
C ARG A 262 13.17 6.81 10.02
N ASP A 263 13.47 6.88 11.31
CA ASP A 263 13.68 5.71 12.18
C ASP A 263 12.43 5.35 12.99
N VAL A 264 11.28 5.96 12.66
CA VAL A 264 10.01 5.74 13.34
C VAL A 264 8.98 5.27 12.34
N PHE A 265 8.26 4.19 12.67
CA PHE A 265 7.11 3.77 11.88
C PHE A 265 5.98 4.81 11.98
N VAL A 266 5.55 5.37 10.84
CA VAL A 266 4.51 6.40 10.77
C VAL A 266 3.38 5.93 9.85
N LYS A 267 2.14 6.04 10.34
CA LYS A 267 0.91 5.87 9.54
C LYS A 267 -0.08 6.97 9.88
N PHE A 268 -0.73 7.51 8.85
CA PHE A 268 -1.95 8.29 9.00
C PHE A 268 -2.92 7.95 7.89
N ASP A 269 -4.21 7.97 8.22
CA ASP A 269 -5.27 7.64 7.28
C ASP A 269 -5.88 8.89 6.66
N VAL A 270 -6.28 8.78 5.39
CA VAL A 270 -6.87 9.87 4.63
C VAL A 270 -8.30 9.50 4.23
N PHE A 271 -9.25 10.27 4.76
CA PHE A 271 -10.66 10.14 4.43
C PHE A 271 -11.12 11.31 3.57
N ILE A 272 -11.93 11.02 2.54
CA ILE A 272 -12.45 12.03 1.62
C ILE A 272 -13.98 12.04 1.72
N ASN A 273 -14.55 13.19 2.11
CA ASN A 273 -15.98 13.38 2.32
C ASN A 273 -16.59 12.42 3.36
N GLU A 274 -15.85 12.14 4.44
CA GLU A 274 -16.41 11.47 5.61
C GLU A 274 -17.39 12.41 6.32
N GLU A 275 -18.58 11.90 6.64
CA GLU A 275 -19.57 12.61 7.45
C GLU A 275 -19.37 12.17 8.90
N ASP A 276 -19.34 13.13 9.84
CA ASP A 276 -19.27 12.82 11.27
C ASP A 276 -20.51 12.00 11.66
N ASP A 277 -20.32 10.75 12.06
CA ASP A 277 -21.40 9.88 12.56
C ASP A 277 -21.84 10.27 13.99
N GLY A 278 -21.50 11.47 14.48
CA GLY A 278 -21.94 12.01 15.77
C GLY A 278 -21.53 11.20 17.01
N SER A 279 -20.84 10.07 16.84
CA SER A 279 -20.22 9.32 17.92
C SER A 279 -18.91 9.99 18.29
N LEU A 280 -18.98 10.82 19.33
CA LEU A 280 -17.84 11.23 20.13
C LEU A 280 -16.99 10.00 20.48
N PHE A 281 -15.66 10.17 20.39
CA PHE A 281 -14.67 9.32 21.05
C PHE A 281 -15.02 9.10 22.53
#